data_AF-A0A7W0R0E1-F1
#
_entry.id   AF-A0A7W0R0E1-F1
#
_cell.length_a   1.000
_cell.length_b   1.000
_cell.length_c   1.000
_cell.angle_alpha   90.00
_cell.angle_beta   90.00
_cell.angle_gamma   90.00
#
_symmetry.space_group_name_H-M   'P 1'
#
loop_
_entity.id
_entity.type
_entity.pdbx_description
1 polymer ?
#
loop_
_entity_poly.entity_id
_entity_poly.type
_entity_poly.pdbx_seq_one_letter_code
_entity_poly.pdbx_strand_id
1 'polypeptide(L)'
;LDAPVDFASRDSATIGGAVATNAGGSRVVRFGTMRSQVAGVQAVLADGSTVGSLAGLPKETVGLHWPSLLAGSEGTLGVVTAARLRLVPWYRATTTALVAVAGLEEAVSLLARLRARVRALDAVELILPEAMAVVAAHLGRRPPIGDDATGAFVVVECADHTDPTDELTAVLAAAPEVLDTAIATSGPARHGLLELRDRITESIAALGVPLKLDVAVPVGALAELMAEVRASVERHGGRLVPFGHLAEGNVHVNVLDAADPADITDEVLGAAAALGGTISAEHGVGTAKTPYLHLVRSTDELRAAAALRRALDPAAVLNPGVLG
;
A
#
# COMPACT_ATOMS: atom_id res chain seq x y z
N LEU A 1 -0.82 -3.78 -23.27
CA LEU A 1 -0.51 -4.41 -21.97
C LEU A 1 -0.07 -3.31 -21.04
N ASP A 2 -0.26 -3.50 -19.74
CA ASP A 2 -0.04 -2.51 -18.70
C ASP A 2 0.68 -3.13 -17.49
N ALA A 3 1.31 -2.29 -16.67
CA ALA A 3 1.99 -2.69 -15.45
C ALA A 3 0.96 -2.90 -14.31
N PRO A 4 0.88 -4.10 -13.72
CA PRO A 4 -0.12 -4.41 -12.68
C PRO A 4 0.15 -3.74 -11.33
N VAL A 5 1.35 -3.23 -11.11
CA VAL A 5 1.77 -2.55 -9.88
C VAL A 5 2.15 -1.12 -10.26
N ASP A 6 1.48 -0.15 -9.66
CA ASP A 6 1.71 1.28 -9.86
C ASP A 6 1.72 1.98 -8.49
N PHE A 7 2.66 2.91 -8.31
CA PHE A 7 2.92 3.61 -7.06
C PHE A 7 3.54 4.98 -7.35
N ALA A 8 3.41 5.91 -6.40
CA ALA A 8 3.75 7.31 -6.59
C ALA A 8 5.21 7.57 -7.03
N SER A 9 6.15 6.70 -6.66
CA SER A 9 7.58 6.81 -7.01
C SER A 9 7.97 6.19 -8.36
N ARG A 10 7.00 5.84 -9.22
CA ARG A 10 7.23 5.19 -10.54
C ARG A 10 8.25 5.89 -11.44
N ASP A 11 8.40 7.21 -11.32
CA ASP A 11 9.32 7.99 -12.15
C ASP A 11 10.81 7.80 -11.78
N SER A 12 11.08 7.26 -10.58
CA SER A 12 12.45 7.05 -10.07
C SER A 12 12.73 5.63 -9.59
N ALA A 13 11.69 4.86 -9.26
CA ALA A 13 11.86 3.50 -8.76
C ALA A 13 12.38 2.55 -9.85
N THR A 14 13.11 1.51 -9.42
CA THR A 14 13.60 0.47 -10.32
C THR A 14 12.81 -0.83 -10.12
N ILE A 15 12.73 -1.66 -11.15
CA ILE A 15 12.12 -2.99 -11.05
C ILE A 15 12.85 -3.86 -10.02
N GLY A 16 14.18 -3.80 -9.97
CA GLY A 16 14.97 -4.53 -8.97
C GLY A 16 14.61 -4.14 -7.54
N GLY A 17 14.47 -2.83 -7.29
CA GLY A 17 14.00 -2.29 -6.01
C GLY A 17 12.58 -2.74 -5.68
N ALA A 18 11.64 -2.61 -6.63
CA ALA A 18 10.26 -3.04 -6.45
C ALA A 18 10.13 -4.54 -6.14
N VAL A 19 10.96 -5.38 -6.76
CA VAL A 19 11.06 -6.80 -6.38
C VAL A 19 11.61 -6.92 -4.96
N ALA A 20 12.77 -6.32 -4.68
CA ALA A 20 13.44 -6.45 -3.38
C ALA A 20 12.56 -6.01 -2.21
N THR A 21 11.72 -4.97 -2.37
CA THR A 21 10.79 -4.51 -1.32
C THR A 21 9.41 -5.18 -1.39
N ASN A 22 9.16 -6.03 -2.39
CA ASN A 22 7.82 -6.55 -2.71
C ASN A 22 6.77 -5.43 -2.81
N ALA A 23 7.08 -4.40 -3.60
CA ALA A 23 6.26 -3.19 -3.71
C ALA A 23 4.77 -3.50 -3.95
N GLY A 24 3.94 -2.76 -3.23
CA GLY A 24 2.50 -2.67 -3.40
C GLY A 24 2.10 -1.48 -4.29
N GLY A 25 0.93 -0.94 -4.06
CA GLY A 25 0.32 0.11 -4.84
C GLY A 25 -1.21 0.02 -4.84
N SER A 26 -1.86 0.99 -5.48
CA SER A 26 -3.33 1.09 -5.47
C SER A 26 -4.05 -0.11 -6.11
N ARG A 27 -3.36 -0.85 -6.98
CA ARG A 27 -3.91 -1.96 -7.75
C ARG A 27 -3.72 -3.34 -7.12
N VAL A 28 -3.19 -3.40 -5.90
CA VAL A 28 -2.98 -4.66 -5.17
C VAL A 28 -4.29 -5.43 -5.01
N VAL A 29 -5.42 -4.74 -4.81
CA VAL A 29 -6.76 -5.35 -4.70
C VAL A 29 -7.10 -6.27 -5.87
N ARG A 30 -6.62 -5.96 -7.08
CA ARG A 30 -6.94 -6.71 -8.30
C ARG A 30 -5.83 -7.65 -8.73
N PHE A 31 -4.57 -7.21 -8.66
CA PHE A 31 -3.45 -7.96 -9.25
C PHE A 31 -2.48 -8.54 -8.21
N GLY A 32 -2.53 -8.06 -6.96
CA GLY A 32 -1.56 -8.40 -5.92
C GLY A 32 -0.24 -7.63 -6.07
N THR A 33 0.66 -7.84 -5.11
CA THR A 33 1.95 -7.13 -5.00
C THR A 33 2.94 -7.55 -6.08
N MET A 34 4.12 -6.91 -6.08
CA MET A 34 5.20 -7.24 -7.01
C MET A 34 5.55 -8.74 -7.04
N ARG A 35 5.56 -9.44 -5.89
CA ARG A 35 5.75 -10.90 -5.80
C ARG A 35 4.83 -11.69 -6.73
N SER A 36 3.58 -11.29 -6.89
CA SER A 36 2.62 -11.94 -7.80
C SER A 36 2.98 -11.72 -9.28
N GLN A 37 3.65 -10.63 -9.58
CA GLN A 37 3.98 -10.20 -10.94
C GLN A 37 5.31 -10.77 -11.43
N VAL A 38 6.23 -11.14 -10.54
CA VAL A 38 7.51 -11.69 -10.97
C VAL A 38 7.36 -13.13 -11.46
N ALA A 39 7.47 -13.34 -12.77
CA ALA A 39 7.47 -14.66 -13.39
C ALA A 39 8.87 -15.29 -13.44
N GLY A 40 9.93 -14.48 -13.39
CA GLY A 40 11.31 -14.95 -13.40
C GLY A 40 12.26 -13.87 -12.91
N VAL A 41 13.40 -14.27 -12.37
CA VAL A 41 14.45 -13.39 -11.86
C VAL A 41 15.81 -13.94 -12.25
N GLN A 42 16.77 -13.05 -12.42
CA GLN A 42 18.19 -13.35 -12.35
C GLN A 42 18.79 -12.53 -11.22
N ALA A 43 19.57 -13.17 -10.34
CA ALA A 43 20.20 -12.50 -9.21
C ALA A 43 21.63 -13.00 -8.98
N VAL A 44 22.44 -12.14 -8.39
CA VAL A 44 23.82 -12.43 -7.99
C VAL A 44 23.87 -12.57 -6.47
N LEU A 45 24.40 -13.70 -5.98
CA LEU A 45 24.59 -13.97 -4.56
C LEU A 45 25.88 -13.31 -4.02
N ALA A 46 26.10 -13.39 -2.71
CA ALA A 46 27.25 -12.78 -2.04
C ALA A 46 28.61 -13.31 -2.55
N ASP A 47 28.64 -14.58 -2.99
CA ASP A 47 29.83 -15.23 -3.55
C ASP A 47 30.04 -14.94 -5.05
N GLY A 48 29.17 -14.13 -5.67
CA GLY A 48 29.19 -13.79 -7.09
C GLY A 48 28.51 -14.82 -8.00
N SER A 49 28.01 -15.94 -7.47
CA SER A 49 27.25 -16.90 -8.25
C SER A 49 25.92 -16.31 -8.73
N THR A 50 25.46 -16.74 -9.90
CA THR A 50 24.19 -16.30 -10.49
C THR A 50 23.12 -17.37 -10.33
N VAL A 51 21.95 -16.97 -9.86
CA VAL A 51 20.79 -17.84 -9.63
C VAL A 51 19.53 -17.31 -10.31
N GLY A 52 18.54 -18.20 -10.42
CA GLY A 52 17.26 -17.91 -11.05
C GLY A 52 17.22 -18.18 -12.55
N SER A 53 16.12 -17.83 -13.19
CA SER A 53 15.88 -17.98 -14.61
C SER A 53 14.87 -16.94 -15.10
N LEU A 54 15.08 -16.44 -16.32
CA LEU A 54 14.18 -15.52 -17.01
C LEU A 54 13.22 -16.23 -17.99
N ALA A 55 13.17 -17.56 -17.97
CA ALA A 55 12.26 -18.32 -18.84
C ALA A 55 10.78 -17.94 -18.62
N GLY A 56 10.40 -17.67 -17.35
CA GLY A 56 9.05 -17.23 -16.98
C GLY A 56 7.96 -18.23 -17.38
N LEU A 57 8.23 -19.52 -17.20
CA LEU A 57 7.28 -20.57 -17.53
C LEU A 57 6.02 -20.44 -16.65
N PRO A 58 4.80 -20.53 -17.22
CA PRO A 58 3.57 -20.49 -16.44
C PRO A 58 3.46 -21.63 -15.41
N LYS A 59 4.16 -22.74 -15.64
CA LYS A 59 4.21 -23.91 -14.76
C LYS A 59 5.64 -24.41 -14.67
N GLU A 60 6.21 -24.29 -13.46
CA GLU A 60 7.53 -24.79 -13.09
C GLU A 60 7.46 -25.18 -11.62
N THR A 61 7.96 -26.37 -11.27
CA THR A 61 7.85 -26.94 -9.92
C THR A 61 9.17 -27.52 -9.41
N VAL A 62 10.25 -27.39 -10.17
CA VAL A 62 11.55 -27.93 -9.82
C VAL A 62 12.31 -26.93 -8.94
N GLY A 63 12.60 -27.32 -7.71
CA GLY A 63 13.53 -26.61 -6.81
C GLY A 63 12.95 -25.38 -6.13
N LEU A 64 13.84 -24.46 -5.73
CA LEU A 64 13.48 -23.22 -5.02
C LEU A 64 12.84 -22.21 -5.96
N HIS A 65 11.75 -21.59 -5.50
CA HIS A 65 11.12 -20.49 -6.23
C HIS A 65 11.84 -19.16 -5.97
N TRP A 66 12.95 -18.93 -6.69
CA TRP A 66 13.76 -17.70 -6.59
C TRP A 66 12.98 -16.38 -6.65
N PRO A 67 11.96 -16.21 -7.53
CA PRO A 67 11.16 -15.00 -7.53
C PRO A 67 10.51 -14.70 -6.17
N SER A 68 9.94 -15.72 -5.51
CA SER A 68 9.38 -15.55 -4.17
C SER A 68 10.45 -15.36 -3.11
N LEU A 69 11.59 -16.04 -3.22
CA LEU A 69 12.64 -15.90 -2.22
C LEU A 69 13.23 -14.47 -2.19
N LEU A 70 13.41 -13.87 -3.36
CA LEU A 70 14.02 -12.54 -3.50
C LEU A 70 13.01 -11.40 -3.34
N ALA A 71 11.73 -11.63 -3.66
CA ALA A 71 10.71 -10.63 -3.44
C ALA A 71 10.55 -10.35 -1.94
N GLY A 72 10.73 -9.10 -1.51
CA GLY A 72 10.69 -8.72 -0.09
C GLY A 72 11.95 -9.07 0.71
N SER A 73 13.04 -9.50 0.04
CA SER A 73 14.33 -9.78 0.72
C SER A 73 15.14 -8.53 1.03
N GLU A 74 14.77 -7.38 0.46
CA GLU A 74 15.47 -6.10 0.60
C GLU A 74 16.97 -6.20 0.28
N GLY A 75 17.34 -7.09 -0.65
CA GLY A 75 18.72 -7.30 -1.08
C GLY A 75 19.57 -8.12 -0.10
N THR A 76 19.01 -8.62 0.99
CA THR A 76 19.76 -9.41 2.01
C THR A 76 20.12 -10.83 1.56
N LEU A 77 19.47 -11.33 0.50
CA LEU A 77 19.67 -12.68 -0.03
C LEU A 77 20.33 -12.70 -1.42
N GLY A 78 20.55 -11.53 -2.04
CA GLY A 78 21.13 -11.40 -3.37
C GLY A 78 20.70 -10.10 -4.06
N VAL A 79 21.43 -9.73 -5.11
CA VAL A 79 21.15 -8.55 -5.92
C VAL A 79 20.39 -8.96 -7.17
N VAL A 80 19.13 -8.53 -7.30
CA VAL A 80 18.33 -8.74 -8.52
C VAL A 80 18.93 -7.92 -9.66
N THR A 81 19.35 -8.59 -10.73
CA THR A 81 19.99 -7.97 -11.91
C THR A 81 19.06 -7.90 -13.12
N ALA A 82 18.11 -8.83 -13.21
CA ALA A 82 17.06 -8.80 -14.22
C ALA A 82 15.80 -9.48 -13.70
N ALA A 83 14.64 -9.08 -14.24
CA ALA A 83 13.35 -9.66 -13.90
C ALA A 83 12.48 -9.81 -15.15
N ARG A 84 11.66 -10.86 -15.16
CA ARG A 84 10.58 -11.07 -16.12
C ARG A 84 9.26 -10.90 -15.41
N LEU A 85 8.46 -9.95 -15.85
CA LEU A 85 7.20 -9.59 -15.22
C LEU A 85 6.00 -10.10 -16.02
N ARG A 86 4.95 -10.47 -15.30
CA ARG A 86 3.60 -10.57 -15.85
C ARG A 86 3.08 -9.15 -16.09
N LEU A 87 2.44 -8.96 -17.24
CA LEU A 87 1.73 -7.74 -17.57
C LEU A 87 0.23 -8.07 -17.63
N VAL A 88 -0.60 -7.05 -17.44
CA VAL A 88 -2.05 -7.18 -17.50
C VAL A 88 -2.61 -6.54 -18.77
N PRO A 89 -3.85 -6.89 -19.18
CA PRO A 89 -4.51 -6.19 -20.28
C PRO A 89 -4.55 -4.68 -20.03
N TRP A 90 -4.45 -3.91 -21.12
CA TRP A 90 -4.75 -2.48 -21.06
C TRP A 90 -6.27 -2.34 -21.12
N TYR A 91 -6.89 -1.91 -20.03
CA TYR A 91 -8.32 -1.62 -19.95
C TYR A 91 -8.62 -0.22 -20.49
N ARG A 92 -9.56 -0.14 -21.44
CA ARG A 92 -9.86 1.10 -22.17
C ARG A 92 -11.01 1.89 -21.54
N ALA A 93 -11.89 1.18 -20.84
CA ALA A 93 -13.00 1.79 -20.14
C ALA A 93 -12.65 1.88 -18.66
N THR A 94 -12.72 3.10 -18.13
CA THR A 94 -12.39 3.39 -16.74
C THR A 94 -13.51 4.20 -16.11
N THR A 95 -13.69 4.04 -14.80
CA THR A 95 -14.60 4.88 -14.01
C THR A 95 -13.95 5.13 -12.66
N THR A 96 -13.97 6.38 -12.22
CA THR A 96 -13.51 6.77 -10.90
C THR A 96 -14.67 7.40 -10.16
N ALA A 97 -14.88 6.97 -8.92
CA ALA A 97 -15.79 7.61 -8.00
C ALA A 97 -15.02 8.13 -6.78
N LEU A 98 -15.33 9.34 -6.35
CA LEU A 98 -15.06 9.81 -5.00
C LEU A 98 -16.37 9.65 -4.22
N VAL A 99 -16.29 9.05 -3.04
CA VAL A 99 -17.45 8.71 -2.20
C VAL A 99 -17.24 9.25 -0.80
N ALA A 100 -18.19 10.01 -0.28
CA ALA A 100 -18.20 10.50 1.09
C ALA A 100 -19.01 9.53 1.97
N VAL A 101 -18.45 9.15 3.12
CA VAL A 101 -19.10 8.28 4.11
C VAL A 101 -18.93 8.86 5.52
N ALA A 102 -19.76 8.40 6.47
CA ALA A 102 -19.77 8.94 7.83
C ALA A 102 -18.51 8.61 8.64
N GLY A 103 -17.76 7.58 8.27
CA GLY A 103 -16.57 7.16 9.00
C GLY A 103 -15.89 5.92 8.41
N LEU A 104 -14.90 5.40 9.16
CA LEU A 104 -14.12 4.24 8.75
C LEU A 104 -14.96 2.96 8.71
N GLU A 105 -15.89 2.77 9.64
CA GLU A 105 -16.74 1.58 9.67
C GLU A 105 -17.63 1.51 8.42
N GLU A 106 -18.21 2.64 8.00
CA GLU A 106 -18.97 2.78 6.77
C GLU A 106 -18.09 2.56 5.53
N ALA A 107 -16.86 3.08 5.52
CA ALA A 107 -15.91 2.83 4.44
C ALA A 107 -15.62 1.32 4.28
N VAL A 108 -15.40 0.62 5.39
CA VAL A 108 -15.15 -0.83 5.42
C VAL A 108 -16.38 -1.61 4.94
N SER A 109 -17.59 -1.23 5.39
CA SER A 109 -18.84 -1.84 4.91
C SER A 109 -19.04 -1.61 3.40
N LEU A 110 -18.77 -0.40 2.92
CA LEU A 110 -18.81 -0.07 1.49
C LEU A 110 -17.83 -0.94 0.68
N LEU A 111 -16.59 -1.11 1.16
CA LEU A 111 -15.61 -2.00 0.51
C LEU A 111 -16.14 -3.42 0.35
N ALA A 112 -16.79 -3.97 1.38
CA ALA A 112 -17.37 -5.32 1.31
C ALA A 112 -18.44 -5.43 0.21
N ARG A 113 -19.29 -4.41 0.04
CA ARG A 113 -20.27 -4.35 -1.04
C ARG A 113 -19.62 -4.24 -2.42
N LEU A 114 -18.61 -3.38 -2.56
CA LEU A 114 -17.86 -3.20 -3.81
C LEU A 114 -17.19 -4.51 -4.23
N ARG A 115 -16.48 -5.18 -3.33
CA ARG A 115 -15.84 -6.48 -3.61
C ARG A 115 -16.82 -7.57 -4.04
N ALA A 116 -18.03 -7.57 -3.46
CA ALA A 116 -19.03 -8.59 -3.75
C ALA A 116 -19.73 -8.37 -5.10
N ARG A 117 -19.77 -7.14 -5.63
CA ARG A 117 -20.68 -6.77 -6.72
C ARG A 117 -20.04 -6.05 -7.90
N VAL A 118 -18.85 -5.48 -7.74
CA VAL A 118 -18.13 -4.74 -8.79
C VAL A 118 -16.94 -5.57 -9.25
N ARG A 119 -17.04 -6.17 -10.44
CA ARG A 119 -16.00 -7.06 -10.97
C ARG A 119 -14.79 -6.30 -11.52
N ALA A 120 -15.03 -5.09 -12.00
CA ALA A 120 -14.02 -4.23 -12.61
C ALA A 120 -13.18 -3.45 -11.59
N LEU A 121 -13.31 -3.74 -10.29
CA LEU A 121 -12.62 -3.02 -9.21
C LEU A 121 -11.10 -3.08 -9.40
N ASP A 122 -10.48 -1.92 -9.58
CA ASP A 122 -9.05 -1.76 -9.85
C ASP A 122 -8.30 -1.15 -8.66
N ALA A 123 -8.91 -0.20 -7.93
CA ALA A 123 -8.37 0.37 -6.70
C ALA A 123 -9.49 0.81 -5.73
N VAL A 124 -9.22 0.75 -4.43
CA VAL A 124 -10.09 1.33 -3.39
C VAL A 124 -9.23 1.99 -2.31
N GLU A 125 -9.20 3.32 -2.34
CA GLU A 125 -8.31 4.14 -1.52
C GLU A 125 -9.10 4.86 -0.42
N LEU A 126 -8.45 5.06 0.71
CA LEU A 126 -8.98 5.79 1.86
C LEU A 126 -8.31 7.16 1.97
N ILE A 127 -9.11 8.21 2.19
CA ILE A 127 -8.63 9.53 2.56
C ILE A 127 -9.42 9.99 3.78
N LEU A 128 -8.75 10.27 4.89
CA LEU A 128 -9.40 10.82 6.08
C LEU A 128 -9.47 12.35 6.02
N PRO A 129 -10.39 12.99 6.78
CA PRO A 129 -10.67 14.43 6.65
C PRO A 129 -9.44 15.32 6.75
N GLU A 130 -8.46 14.96 7.60
CA GLU A 130 -7.21 15.70 7.75
C GLU A 130 -6.38 15.67 6.46
N ALA A 131 -6.23 14.51 5.82
CA ALA A 131 -5.53 14.36 4.56
C ALA A 131 -6.28 15.05 3.41
N MET A 132 -7.62 14.96 3.39
CA MET A 132 -8.44 15.67 2.42
C MET A 132 -8.28 17.18 2.55
N ALA A 133 -8.25 17.72 3.77
CA ALA A 133 -8.05 19.15 4.00
C ALA A 133 -6.68 19.64 3.51
N VAL A 134 -5.62 18.87 3.78
CA VAL A 134 -4.25 19.20 3.36
C VAL A 134 -4.12 19.20 1.83
N VAL A 135 -4.61 18.15 1.16
CA VAL A 135 -4.51 18.08 -0.31
C VAL A 135 -5.42 19.10 -1.01
N ALA A 136 -6.63 19.36 -0.48
CA ALA A 136 -7.53 20.38 -1.02
C ALA A 136 -6.92 21.79 -0.93
N ALA A 137 -6.29 22.11 0.20
CA ALA A 137 -5.58 23.37 0.38
C ALA A 137 -4.40 23.49 -0.60
N HIS A 138 -3.61 22.43 -0.77
CA HIS A 138 -2.49 22.39 -1.70
C HIS A 138 -2.91 22.55 -3.17
N LEU A 139 -4.04 21.94 -3.57
CA LEU A 139 -4.60 22.05 -4.92
C LEU A 139 -5.40 23.35 -5.14
N GLY A 140 -5.68 24.12 -4.09
CA GLY A 140 -6.49 25.33 -4.19
C GLY A 140 -7.96 25.08 -4.54
N ARG A 141 -8.49 23.87 -4.27
CA ARG A 141 -9.90 23.52 -4.54
C ARG A 141 -10.45 22.53 -3.53
N ARG A 142 -11.76 22.63 -3.27
CA ARG A 142 -12.48 21.69 -2.41
C ARG A 142 -12.77 20.37 -3.14
N PRO A 143 -12.93 19.24 -2.43
CA PRO A 143 -13.51 18.05 -3.03
C PRO A 143 -14.92 18.38 -3.58
N PRO A 144 -15.34 17.76 -4.69
CA PRO A 144 -16.65 18.02 -5.29
C PRO A 144 -17.83 17.40 -4.53
N ILE A 145 -17.57 16.79 -3.37
CA ILE A 145 -18.56 16.12 -2.52
C ILE A 145 -18.24 16.36 -1.05
N GLY A 146 -19.21 16.00 -0.21
CA GLY A 146 -19.06 15.95 1.24
C GLY A 146 -19.56 17.21 1.93
N ASP A 147 -19.87 17.04 3.21
CA ASP A 147 -20.47 18.01 4.11
C ASP A 147 -19.94 17.83 5.54
N ASP A 148 -20.57 18.48 6.52
CA ASP A 148 -20.17 18.41 7.93
C ASP A 148 -20.34 17.01 8.55
N ALA A 149 -21.12 16.10 7.92
CA ALA A 149 -21.33 14.74 8.39
C ALA A 149 -20.28 13.76 7.83
N THR A 150 -19.38 14.22 6.94
CA THR A 150 -18.40 13.36 6.29
C THR A 150 -17.20 13.06 7.20
N GLY A 151 -17.02 11.79 7.56
CA GLY A 151 -15.90 11.32 8.39
C GLY A 151 -14.83 10.55 7.64
N ALA A 152 -15.07 10.13 6.40
CA ALA A 152 -14.05 9.57 5.51
C ALA A 152 -14.44 9.74 4.03
N PHE A 153 -13.43 9.72 3.16
CA PHE A 153 -13.60 9.70 1.71
C PHE A 153 -12.99 8.42 1.14
N VAL A 154 -13.68 7.79 0.19
CA VAL A 154 -13.22 6.60 -0.52
C VAL A 154 -13.08 6.94 -2.00
N VAL A 155 -11.89 6.70 -2.58
CA VAL A 155 -11.69 6.76 -4.03
C VAL A 155 -11.78 5.35 -4.58
N VAL A 156 -12.74 5.12 -5.46
CA VAL A 156 -12.95 3.82 -6.12
C VAL A 156 -12.59 3.96 -7.58
N GLU A 157 -11.69 3.12 -8.06
CA GLU A 157 -11.38 3.01 -9.48
C GLU A 157 -11.85 1.67 -10.02
N CYS A 158 -12.48 1.71 -11.19
CA CYS A 158 -12.88 0.55 -11.96
C CYS A 158 -12.27 0.63 -13.36
N ALA A 159 -11.81 -0.49 -13.88
CA ALA A 159 -11.23 -0.57 -15.22
C ALA A 159 -11.58 -1.91 -15.88
N ASP A 160 -12.10 -1.88 -17.11
CA ASP A 160 -12.37 -3.08 -17.89
C ASP A 160 -12.30 -2.83 -19.41
N HIS A 161 -12.56 -3.87 -20.20
CA HIS A 161 -12.76 -3.79 -21.64
C HIS A 161 -14.13 -3.18 -21.99
N THR A 162 -15.12 -3.36 -21.12
CA THR A 162 -16.46 -2.77 -21.21
C THR A 162 -16.64 -1.70 -20.13
N ASP A 163 -17.54 -0.75 -20.37
CA ASP A 163 -17.80 0.34 -19.41
C ASP A 163 -18.30 -0.19 -18.05
N PRO A 164 -17.57 0.04 -16.94
CA PRO A 164 -17.96 -0.41 -15.61
C PRO A 164 -18.90 0.57 -14.87
N THR A 165 -19.27 1.70 -15.49
CA THR A 165 -20.01 2.80 -14.83
C THR A 165 -21.32 2.34 -14.21
N ASP A 166 -22.14 1.57 -14.94
CA ASP A 166 -23.46 1.14 -14.47
C ASP A 166 -23.35 0.18 -13.28
N GLU A 167 -22.39 -0.75 -13.30
CA GLU A 167 -22.15 -1.70 -12.21
C GLU A 167 -21.73 -0.96 -10.93
N LEU A 168 -20.79 0.00 -11.04
CA LEU A 168 -20.36 0.82 -9.92
C LEU A 168 -21.49 1.69 -9.38
N THR A 169 -22.18 2.43 -10.25
CA THR A 169 -23.24 3.37 -9.85
C THR A 169 -24.41 2.66 -9.19
N ALA A 170 -24.79 1.47 -9.67
CA ALA A 170 -25.84 0.67 -9.04
C ALA A 170 -25.48 0.23 -7.62
N VAL A 171 -24.21 -0.11 -7.35
CA VAL A 171 -23.75 -0.48 -6.01
C VAL A 171 -23.73 0.74 -5.09
N LEU A 172 -23.21 1.88 -5.56
CA LEU A 172 -23.13 3.12 -4.77
C LEU A 172 -24.53 3.66 -4.44
N ALA A 173 -25.45 3.68 -5.40
CA ALA A 173 -26.81 4.18 -5.19
C ALA A 173 -27.63 3.34 -4.19
N ALA A 174 -27.28 2.06 -4.02
CA ALA A 174 -27.95 1.14 -3.09
C ALA A 174 -27.24 1.02 -1.73
N ALA A 175 -26.11 1.71 -1.53
CA ALA A 175 -25.30 1.60 -0.32
C ALA A 175 -25.75 2.66 0.71
N PRO A 176 -26.33 2.27 1.87
CA PRO A 176 -26.74 3.22 2.91
C PRO A 176 -25.56 3.96 3.55
N GLU A 177 -24.33 3.47 3.37
CA GLU A 177 -23.10 4.09 3.85
C GLU A 177 -22.75 5.39 3.13
N VAL A 178 -23.28 5.58 1.92
CA VAL A 178 -22.94 6.66 1.00
C VAL A 178 -23.72 7.92 1.35
N LEU A 179 -23.00 8.99 1.72
CA LEU A 179 -23.57 10.31 1.97
C LEU A 179 -23.66 11.15 0.70
N ASP A 180 -22.59 11.10 -0.12
CA ASP A 180 -22.48 11.86 -1.36
C ASP A 180 -21.47 11.19 -2.30
N THR A 181 -21.59 11.40 -3.61
CA THR A 181 -20.70 10.80 -4.62
C THR A 181 -20.48 11.70 -5.84
N ALA A 182 -19.25 11.68 -6.34
CA ALA A 182 -18.89 12.25 -7.63
C ALA A 182 -18.25 11.17 -8.49
N ILE A 183 -18.79 10.96 -9.69
CA ILE A 183 -18.35 9.91 -10.62
C ILE A 183 -17.88 10.56 -11.92
N ALA A 184 -16.74 10.09 -12.43
CA ALA A 184 -16.19 10.52 -13.71
C ALA A 184 -15.58 9.34 -14.49
N THR A 185 -15.86 9.28 -15.80
CA THR A 185 -15.45 8.17 -16.67
C THR A 185 -14.20 8.47 -17.51
N SER A 186 -13.90 9.73 -17.77
CA SER A 186 -12.70 10.12 -18.53
C SER A 186 -12.35 11.61 -18.41
N GLY A 187 -11.18 11.97 -18.94
CA GLY A 187 -10.78 13.36 -19.14
C GLY A 187 -10.45 14.13 -17.87
N PRO A 188 -10.55 15.48 -17.90
CA PRO A 188 -10.17 16.36 -16.80
C PRO A 188 -10.92 16.08 -15.50
N ALA A 189 -12.20 15.72 -15.57
CA ALA A 189 -13.00 15.43 -14.38
C ALA A 189 -12.47 14.20 -13.62
N ARG A 190 -12.16 13.10 -14.34
CA ARG A 190 -11.57 11.89 -13.74
C ARG A 190 -10.21 12.19 -13.15
N HIS A 191 -9.34 12.88 -13.89
CA HIS A 191 -8.03 13.28 -13.38
C HIS A 191 -8.16 14.12 -12.11
N GLY A 192 -9.12 15.05 -12.08
CA GLY A 192 -9.39 15.87 -10.91
C GLY A 192 -9.85 15.10 -9.68
N LEU A 193 -10.48 13.92 -9.81
CA LEU A 193 -10.78 13.06 -8.65
C LEU A 193 -9.52 12.34 -8.17
N LEU A 194 -8.70 11.82 -9.08
CA LEU A 194 -7.48 11.09 -8.74
C LEU A 194 -6.41 11.96 -8.10
N GLU A 195 -6.29 13.23 -8.52
CA GLU A 195 -5.35 14.18 -7.92
C GLU A 195 -5.58 14.34 -6.41
N LEU A 196 -6.82 14.24 -5.93
CA LEU A 196 -7.11 14.31 -4.48
C LEU A 196 -6.44 13.18 -3.71
N ARG A 197 -6.15 12.04 -4.35
CA ARG A 197 -5.44 10.91 -3.75
C ARG A 197 -3.94 10.93 -4.03
N ASP A 198 -3.57 11.17 -5.28
CA ASP A 198 -2.18 11.06 -5.75
C ASP A 198 -1.29 12.17 -5.18
N ARG A 199 -1.87 13.35 -4.95
CA ARG A 199 -1.13 14.54 -4.51
C ARG A 199 -1.00 14.64 -2.98
N ILE A 200 -1.56 13.70 -2.22
CA ILE A 200 -1.53 13.75 -0.74
C ILE A 200 -0.08 13.76 -0.24
N THR A 201 0.78 12.84 -0.71
CA THR A 201 2.16 12.75 -0.22
C THR A 201 2.95 14.03 -0.51
N GLU A 202 2.76 14.62 -1.70
CA GLU A 202 3.39 15.90 -2.04
C GLU A 202 2.82 17.05 -1.20
N SER A 203 1.50 17.09 -1.00
CA SER A 203 0.87 18.13 -0.18
C SER A 203 1.35 18.10 1.27
N ILE A 204 1.61 16.92 1.83
CA ILE A 204 2.21 16.76 3.15
C ILE A 204 3.66 17.25 3.13
N ALA A 205 4.45 16.86 2.13
CA ALA A 205 5.86 17.28 2.01
C ALA A 205 6.01 18.81 1.86
N ALA A 206 5.03 19.48 1.24
CA ALA A 206 4.97 20.93 1.15
C ALA A 206 4.77 21.64 2.51
N LEU A 207 4.25 20.93 3.52
CA LEU A 207 4.08 21.44 4.88
C LEU A 207 5.28 21.14 5.78
N GLY A 208 6.12 20.15 5.44
CA GLY A 208 7.29 19.76 6.23
C GLY A 208 7.66 18.30 6.03
N VAL A 209 8.66 17.84 6.78
CA VAL A 209 9.07 16.42 6.80
C VAL A 209 8.26 15.70 7.89
N PRO A 210 7.32 14.80 7.53
CA PRO A 210 6.54 14.08 8.54
C PRO A 210 7.33 12.88 9.10
N LEU A 211 6.99 12.46 10.32
CA LEU A 211 7.14 11.06 10.71
C LEU A 211 6.25 10.22 9.79
N LYS A 212 6.85 9.25 9.10
CA LYS A 212 6.13 8.34 8.18
C LYS A 212 6.12 6.93 8.72
N LEU A 213 4.93 6.45 9.02
CA LEU A 213 4.67 5.04 9.29
C LEU A 213 3.70 4.51 8.24
N ASP A 214 3.82 3.22 7.96
CA ASP A 214 3.05 2.50 6.95
C ASP A 214 2.74 1.15 7.57
N VAL A 215 1.49 0.93 7.91
CA VAL A 215 1.02 -0.22 8.69
C VAL A 215 -0.26 -0.75 8.07
N ALA A 216 -0.49 -2.05 8.15
CA ALA A 216 -1.75 -2.63 7.72
C ALA A 216 -2.30 -3.58 8.77
N VAL A 217 -3.62 -3.65 8.86
CA VAL A 217 -4.38 -4.56 9.73
C VAL A 217 -5.47 -5.25 8.93
N PRO A 218 -6.08 -6.34 9.43
CA PRO A 218 -7.33 -6.84 8.87
C PRO A 218 -8.33 -5.67 8.73
N VAL A 219 -8.99 -5.55 7.58
CA VAL A 219 -9.77 -4.35 7.26
C VAL A 219 -10.84 -4.01 8.32
N GLY A 220 -11.41 -5.03 8.99
CA GLY A 220 -12.36 -4.83 10.08
C GLY A 220 -11.79 -4.17 11.35
N ALA A 221 -10.47 -4.17 11.53
CA ALA A 221 -9.77 -3.56 12.66
C ALA A 221 -9.24 -2.14 12.34
N LEU A 222 -9.55 -1.60 11.15
CA LEU A 222 -9.01 -0.31 10.70
C LEU A 222 -9.47 0.87 11.56
N ALA A 223 -10.74 0.85 12.01
CA ALA A 223 -11.29 1.87 12.89
C ALA A 223 -10.60 1.87 14.27
N GLU A 224 -10.36 0.68 14.83
CA GLU A 224 -9.65 0.49 16.09
C GLU A 224 -8.20 0.96 15.99
N LEU A 225 -7.48 0.55 14.94
CA LEU A 225 -6.12 1.04 14.68
C LEU A 225 -6.07 2.57 14.62
N MET A 226 -7.00 3.20 13.91
CA MET A 226 -7.02 4.65 13.78
C MET A 226 -7.36 5.36 15.08
N ALA A 227 -8.15 4.76 15.97
CA ALA A 227 -8.38 5.29 17.31
C ALA A 227 -7.09 5.28 18.14
N GLU A 228 -6.32 4.19 18.11
CA GLU A 228 -5.02 4.09 18.79
C GLU A 228 -4.00 5.08 18.23
N VAL A 229 -3.90 5.22 16.90
CA VAL A 229 -3.02 6.20 16.25
C VAL A 229 -3.38 7.63 16.68
N ARG A 230 -4.67 7.98 16.70
CA ARG A 230 -5.13 9.32 17.12
C ARG A 230 -4.79 9.59 18.58
N ALA A 231 -5.07 8.63 19.46
CA ALA A 231 -4.76 8.75 20.89
C ALA A 231 -3.24 8.88 21.15
N SER A 232 -2.42 8.17 20.38
CA SER A 232 -0.96 8.27 20.42
C SER A 232 -0.48 9.67 20.03
N VAL A 233 -0.94 10.19 18.89
CA VAL A 233 -0.55 11.54 18.42
C VAL A 233 -1.08 12.64 19.33
N GLU A 234 -2.26 12.48 19.92
CA GLU A 234 -2.80 13.42 20.91
C GLU A 234 -1.93 13.47 22.18
N ARG A 235 -1.47 12.32 22.65
CA ARG A 235 -0.62 12.20 23.85
C ARG A 235 0.78 12.77 23.64
N HIS A 236 1.37 12.47 22.49
CA HIS A 236 2.79 12.71 22.19
C HIS A 236 3.05 13.92 21.29
N GLY A 237 1.98 14.59 20.85
CA GLY A 237 2.04 15.82 20.08
C GLY A 237 2.39 15.64 18.61
N GLY A 238 1.62 16.31 17.76
CA GLY A 238 1.85 16.38 16.32
C GLY A 238 0.54 16.60 15.57
N ARG A 239 0.63 16.73 14.24
CA ARG A 239 -0.52 16.84 13.35
C ARG A 239 -0.61 15.62 12.46
N LEU A 240 -1.56 14.74 12.76
CA LEU A 240 -1.85 13.54 12.00
C LEU A 240 -2.51 13.87 10.65
N VAL A 241 -2.00 13.26 9.58
CA VAL A 241 -2.52 13.38 8.20
C VAL A 241 -2.63 11.98 7.58
N PRO A 242 -3.69 11.21 7.89
CA PRO A 242 -3.79 9.81 7.54
C PRO A 242 -4.55 9.58 6.24
N PHE A 243 -4.06 8.65 5.41
CA PHE A 243 -4.69 8.16 4.19
C PHE A 243 -4.18 6.75 3.92
N GLY A 244 -4.72 6.03 2.95
CA GLY A 244 -4.34 4.63 2.80
C GLY A 244 -4.97 3.89 1.63
N HIS A 245 -4.72 2.60 1.60
CA HIS A 245 -5.32 1.66 0.66
C HIS A 245 -6.35 0.83 1.42
N LEU A 246 -7.64 1.20 1.27
CA LEU A 246 -8.73 0.65 2.06
C LEU A 246 -8.88 -0.85 1.84
N ALA A 247 -8.73 -1.30 0.59
CA ALA A 247 -8.85 -2.71 0.24
C ALA A 247 -7.83 -3.59 0.98
N GLU A 248 -6.63 -3.08 1.21
CA GLU A 248 -5.51 -3.78 1.84
C GLU A 248 -5.50 -3.61 3.37
N GLY A 249 -6.38 -2.75 3.91
CA GLY A 249 -6.32 -2.36 5.32
C GLY A 249 -5.05 -1.60 5.65
N ASN A 250 -4.40 -0.98 4.65
CA ASN A 250 -3.16 -0.24 4.78
C ASN A 250 -3.42 1.23 5.08
N VAL A 251 -2.70 1.78 6.07
CA VAL A 251 -2.71 3.22 6.41
C VAL A 251 -1.30 3.79 6.39
N HIS A 252 -1.14 4.85 5.62
CA HIS A 252 -0.01 5.77 5.65
C HIS A 252 -0.22 6.80 6.77
N VAL A 253 0.34 6.50 7.95
CA VAL A 253 0.32 7.40 9.11
C VAL A 253 1.42 8.44 8.94
N ASN A 254 1.03 9.67 8.60
CA ASN A 254 1.94 10.81 8.51
C ASN A 254 1.68 11.75 9.68
N VAL A 255 2.70 12.06 10.47
CA VAL A 255 2.60 13.02 11.58
C VAL A 255 3.56 14.17 11.32
N LEU A 256 3.01 15.34 11.04
CA LEU A 256 3.77 16.59 10.91
C LEU A 256 4.06 17.14 12.30
N ASP A 257 5.22 17.77 12.46
CA ASP A 257 5.60 18.47 13.71
C ASP A 257 5.53 17.55 14.95
N ALA A 258 5.85 16.27 14.79
CA ALA A 258 5.82 15.28 15.86
C ALA A 258 6.80 15.67 16.98
N ALA A 259 6.30 15.85 18.21
CA ALA A 259 7.13 16.21 19.34
C ALA A 259 7.92 14.99 19.85
N ASP A 260 7.24 13.86 20.02
CA ASP A 260 7.85 12.60 20.48
C ASP A 260 7.71 11.48 19.42
N PRO A 261 8.45 11.54 18.29
CA PRO A 261 8.28 10.62 17.17
C PRO A 261 8.65 9.16 17.48
N ALA A 262 9.50 8.91 18.47
CA ALA A 262 9.88 7.57 18.89
C ALA A 262 8.70 6.87 19.59
N ASP A 263 8.07 7.53 20.57
CA ASP A 263 6.93 6.98 21.29
C ASP A 263 5.71 6.75 20.38
N ILE A 264 5.46 7.68 19.44
CA ILE A 264 4.42 7.48 18.40
C ILE A 264 4.75 6.25 17.54
N THR A 265 6.02 6.06 17.17
CA THR A 265 6.43 4.89 16.38
C THR A 265 6.18 3.59 17.16
N ASP A 266 6.63 3.52 18.41
CA ASP A 266 6.48 2.34 19.27
C ASP A 266 5.01 1.95 19.44
N GLU A 267 4.16 2.93 19.78
CA GLU A 267 2.74 2.69 20.02
C GLU A 267 1.99 2.31 18.75
N VAL A 268 2.22 3.00 17.63
CA VAL A 268 1.52 2.71 16.37
C VAL A 268 1.92 1.34 15.82
N LEU A 269 3.22 1.01 15.83
CA LEU A 269 3.68 -0.31 15.38
C LEU A 269 3.21 -1.43 16.31
N GLY A 270 3.21 -1.18 17.63
CA GLY A 270 2.66 -2.08 18.63
C GLY A 270 1.16 -2.34 18.46
N ALA A 271 0.36 -1.29 18.24
CA ALA A 271 -1.07 -1.39 17.99
C ALA A 271 -1.36 -2.19 16.71
N ALA A 272 -0.67 -1.89 15.60
CA ALA A 272 -0.81 -2.65 14.37
C ALA A 272 -0.52 -4.15 14.57
N ALA A 273 0.54 -4.49 15.30
CA ALA A 273 0.87 -5.87 15.61
C ALA A 273 -0.17 -6.55 16.52
N ALA A 274 -0.65 -5.86 17.56
CA ALA A 274 -1.66 -6.37 18.49
C ALA A 274 -3.00 -6.68 17.79
N LEU A 275 -3.34 -5.91 16.75
CA LEU A 275 -4.52 -6.11 15.91
C LEU A 275 -4.33 -7.16 14.81
N GLY A 276 -3.26 -7.96 14.88
CA GLY A 276 -2.96 -9.02 13.90
C GLY A 276 -2.48 -8.49 12.54
N GLY A 277 -1.95 -7.27 12.53
CA GLY A 277 -1.46 -6.58 11.35
C GLY A 277 0.04 -6.72 11.10
N THR A 278 0.60 -5.76 10.38
CA THR A 278 2.01 -5.64 10.02
C THR A 278 2.55 -4.25 10.31
N ILE A 279 3.80 -4.18 10.75
CA ILE A 279 4.56 -2.94 10.98
C ILE A 279 5.04 -2.28 9.68
N SER A 280 4.93 -2.98 8.55
CA SER A 280 5.17 -2.43 7.22
C SER A 280 4.29 -3.12 6.20
N ALA A 281 3.48 -2.36 5.48
CA ALA A 281 2.60 -2.88 4.43
C ALA A 281 3.31 -2.87 3.06
N GLU A 282 4.01 -1.79 2.74
CA GLU A 282 4.60 -1.56 1.40
C GLU A 282 6.07 -1.11 1.43
N HIS A 283 6.47 -0.30 2.42
CA HIS A 283 7.80 0.34 2.40
C HIS A 283 8.97 -0.58 2.76
N GLY A 284 8.70 -1.80 3.18
CA GLY A 284 9.71 -2.70 3.73
C GLY A 284 10.15 -2.33 5.16
N VAL A 285 11.07 -3.11 5.69
CA VAL A 285 11.54 -3.01 7.07
C VAL A 285 12.77 -2.11 7.15
N GLY A 286 13.74 -2.32 6.26
CA GLY A 286 15.02 -1.63 6.29
C GLY A 286 15.72 -1.73 7.65
N THR A 287 16.63 -0.80 7.93
CA THR A 287 17.22 -0.68 9.27
C THR A 287 16.25 -0.07 10.27
N ALA A 288 15.37 0.82 9.81
CA ALA A 288 14.46 1.59 10.65
C ALA A 288 13.47 0.72 11.44
N LYS A 289 12.90 -0.31 10.80
CA LYS A 289 11.89 -1.17 11.42
C LYS A 289 12.43 -2.54 11.87
N THR A 290 13.71 -2.83 11.61
CA THR A 290 14.35 -4.10 12.03
C THR A 290 14.21 -4.35 13.53
N PRO A 291 14.37 -3.36 14.44
CA PRO A 291 14.16 -3.56 15.87
C PRO A 291 12.75 -4.05 16.24
N TYR A 292 11.75 -3.81 15.40
CA TYR A 292 10.34 -4.12 15.66
C TYR A 292 9.88 -5.44 15.04
N LEU A 293 10.75 -6.17 14.33
CA LEU A 293 10.38 -7.44 13.69
C LEU A 293 9.78 -8.46 14.67
N HIS A 294 10.23 -8.44 15.92
CA HIS A 294 9.74 -9.30 16.99
C HIS A 294 8.26 -9.10 17.33
N LEU A 295 7.67 -7.97 16.94
CA LEU A 295 6.24 -7.71 17.12
C LEU A 295 5.37 -8.56 16.19
N VAL A 296 5.89 -8.90 15.00
CA VAL A 296 5.10 -9.55 13.93
C VAL A 296 5.69 -10.86 13.44
N ARG A 297 6.87 -11.26 13.92
CA ARG A 297 7.51 -12.53 13.59
C ARG A 297 7.92 -13.25 14.85
N SER A 298 7.62 -14.55 14.89
CA SER A 298 8.05 -15.43 15.96
C SER A 298 9.57 -15.58 15.97
N THR A 299 10.11 -15.93 17.13
CA THR A 299 11.54 -16.22 17.28
C THR A 299 12.01 -17.32 16.32
N ASP A 300 11.17 -18.30 16.01
CA ASP A 300 11.53 -19.39 15.12
C ASP A 300 11.54 -18.97 13.65
N GLU A 301 10.62 -18.10 13.21
CA GLU A 301 10.67 -17.49 11.88
C GLU A 301 11.94 -16.64 11.71
N LEU A 302 12.28 -15.82 12.71
CA LEU A 302 13.49 -14.99 12.68
C LEU A 302 14.77 -15.85 12.63
N ARG A 303 14.81 -16.95 13.40
CA ARG A 303 15.92 -17.91 13.34
C ARG A 303 16.05 -18.58 11.98
N ALA A 304 14.93 -18.98 11.37
CA ALA A 304 14.90 -19.60 10.06
C ALA A 304 15.38 -18.62 8.97
N ALA A 305 14.91 -17.37 9.00
CA ALA A 305 15.35 -16.32 8.09
C ALA A 305 16.86 -16.05 8.23
N ALA A 306 17.36 -15.95 9.47
CA ALA A 306 18.78 -15.78 9.73
C ALA A 306 19.63 -16.98 9.26
N ALA A 307 19.10 -18.21 9.36
CA ALA A 307 19.78 -19.41 8.86
C ALA A 307 19.89 -19.41 7.33
N LEU A 308 18.82 -19.03 6.64
CA LEU A 308 18.83 -18.87 5.18
C LEU A 308 19.85 -17.81 4.75
N ARG A 309 19.84 -16.65 5.42
CA ARG A 309 20.80 -15.57 5.12
C ARG A 309 22.24 -16.05 5.33
N ARG A 310 22.56 -16.69 6.45
CA ARG A 310 23.91 -17.24 6.70
C ARG A 310 24.34 -18.26 5.64
N ALA A 311 23.41 -19.03 5.08
CA ALA A 311 23.72 -19.99 4.03
C ALA A 311 24.05 -19.33 2.69
N LEU A 312 23.43 -18.19 2.36
CA LEU A 312 23.61 -17.47 1.09
C LEU A 312 24.64 -16.33 1.17
N ASP A 313 24.88 -15.79 2.37
CA ASP A 313 25.77 -14.68 2.66
C ASP A 313 26.48 -14.89 4.02
N PRO A 314 27.41 -15.86 4.12
CA PRO A 314 28.10 -16.17 5.37
C PRO A 314 28.99 -15.02 5.87
N ALA A 315 29.42 -14.11 4.99
CA ALA A 315 30.23 -12.95 5.32
C ALA A 315 29.39 -11.71 5.71
N ALA A 316 28.06 -11.81 5.63
CA ALA A 316 27.12 -10.73 5.92
C ALA A 316 27.42 -9.42 5.13
N VAL A 317 27.82 -9.55 3.87
CA VAL A 317 28.16 -8.39 3.01
C VAL A 317 26.95 -7.78 2.32
N LEU A 318 25.86 -8.55 2.18
CA LEU A 318 24.64 -8.09 1.53
C LEU A 318 23.73 -7.37 2.54
N ASN A 319 23.60 -6.07 2.35
CA ASN A 319 22.72 -5.16 3.09
C ASN A 319 22.75 -5.38 4.63
N PRO A 320 23.89 -5.17 5.30
CA PRO A 320 24.05 -5.44 6.73
C PRO A 320 23.10 -4.58 7.58
N GLY A 321 22.52 -5.19 8.63
CA GLY A 321 21.61 -4.51 9.57
C GLY A 321 20.15 -4.44 9.12
N VAL A 322 19.80 -5.00 7.97
CA VAL A 322 18.42 -5.10 7.46
C VAL A 322 17.90 -6.53 7.62
N LEU A 323 16.69 -6.69 8.15
CA LEU A 323 15.96 -7.97 8.30
C LEU A 323 16.65 -9.06 9.15
N GLY A 324 17.72 -8.71 9.87
CA GLY A 324 18.46 -9.60 10.78
C GLY A 324 19.93 -9.28 10.88
#